data_AF-A0A1G7KP75-F1
#
_entry.id   AF-A0A1G7KP75-F1
#
_cell.length_a   1.000
_cell.length_b   1.000
_cell.length_c   1.000
_cell.angle_alpha   90.00
_cell.angle_beta   90.00
_cell.angle_gamma   90.00
#
_symmetry.space_group_name_H-M   'P 1'
#
loop_
_entity.id
_entity.type
_entity.pdbx_description
1 polymer ?
#
loop_
_entity_poly.entity_id
_entity_poly.type
_entity_poly.pdbx_seq_one_letter_code
_entity_poly.pdbx_strand_id
1 'polypeptide(L)'
;MDFDELLDEGPSAFRTRWMGYDRNQVDEEYARLEQLLESVTADRDAAIATANDLAAHLEQARSELAEYRMIHAGYSKDNAVSGCIRYLMHLAKRKAEDIEAEARARAEEATSRAEEATVRAEEAAARQARLLDEAEQETQRRLAEASRRAQEIVGEALERSRVLLAELAERQQLLDQWYSEVATTRDLPAQRRAEIAPAADEEPVSDGEPVSGAKSVA
;
A
#
# COMPACT_ATOMS: atom_id res chain seq x y z
N MET A 1 28.39 -20.59 18.65
CA MET A 1 27.62 -20.54 19.91
C MET A 1 27.43 -19.07 20.13
N ASP A 2 26.37 -18.56 19.53
CA ASP A 2 26.10 -17.13 19.43
C ASP A 2 25.49 -16.67 20.75
N PHE A 3 26.04 -15.60 21.32
CA PHE A 3 25.61 -15.08 22.62
C PHE A 3 24.12 -14.67 22.63
N ASP A 4 23.55 -14.35 21.46
CA ASP A 4 22.12 -14.05 21.28
C ASP A 4 21.21 -15.26 21.55
N GLU A 5 21.66 -16.48 21.27
CA GLU A 5 20.86 -17.70 21.47
C GLU A 5 20.72 -18.06 22.97
N LEU A 6 21.58 -17.49 23.83
CA LEU A 6 21.53 -17.62 25.29
C LEU A 6 20.65 -16.54 25.96
N LEU A 7 20.39 -15.43 25.26
CA LEU A 7 19.60 -14.30 25.75
C LEU A 7 18.11 -14.39 25.33
N ASP A 8 17.78 -15.28 24.40
CA ASP A 8 16.41 -15.54 23.92
C ASP A 8 15.63 -16.56 24.80
N GLU A 9 16.20 -16.97 25.94
CA GLU A 9 15.47 -17.70 26.96
C GLU A 9 14.54 -16.73 27.71
N GLY A 10 13.30 -16.59 27.22
CA GLY A 10 12.21 -15.91 27.94
C GLY A 10 12.10 -16.35 29.40
N PRO A 11 11.40 -15.58 30.26
CA PRO A 11 11.56 -15.60 31.73
C PRO A 11 11.61 -17.02 32.29
N SER A 12 12.83 -17.46 32.62
CA SER A 12 13.09 -18.81 33.09
C SER A 12 12.60 -18.93 34.54
N ALA A 13 11.42 -19.50 34.71
CA ALA A 13 10.89 -19.74 36.05
C ALA A 13 11.83 -20.69 36.83
N PHE A 14 12.27 -20.27 38.01
CA PHE A 14 13.11 -21.09 38.87
C PHE A 14 12.40 -22.40 39.25
N ARG A 15 13.12 -23.53 39.19
CA ARG A 15 12.60 -24.85 39.60
C ARG A 15 12.32 -24.85 41.11
N THR A 16 11.11 -25.24 41.51
CA THR A 16 10.70 -25.28 42.92
C THR A 16 10.97 -26.64 43.57
N ARG A 17 11.33 -26.62 44.87
CA ARG A 17 11.54 -27.81 45.70
C ARG A 17 10.86 -27.61 47.06
N TRP A 18 10.47 -28.70 47.71
CA TRP A 18 9.89 -28.66 49.06
C TRP A 18 10.87 -27.99 50.04
N MET A 19 10.40 -27.00 50.81
CA MET A 19 11.19 -26.07 51.67
C MET A 19 12.17 -25.14 50.92
N GLY A 20 11.81 -24.70 49.71
CA GLY A 20 12.57 -23.69 48.96
C GLY A 20 12.31 -22.24 49.40
N TYR A 21 13.00 -21.29 48.75
CA TYR A 21 12.77 -19.85 48.93
C TYR A 21 11.36 -19.44 48.50
N ASP A 22 10.83 -18.38 49.14
CA ASP A 22 9.56 -17.78 48.73
C ASP A 22 9.72 -17.16 47.33
N ARG A 23 8.85 -17.58 46.41
CA ARG A 23 8.89 -17.16 45.02
C ARG A 23 8.68 -15.65 44.88
N ASN A 24 7.77 -15.07 45.65
CA ASN A 24 7.49 -13.64 45.56
C ASN A 24 8.71 -12.82 45.98
N GLN A 25 9.39 -13.26 47.04
CA GLN A 25 10.62 -12.61 47.51
C GLN A 25 11.75 -12.73 46.48
N VAL A 26 11.90 -13.89 45.83
CA VAL A 26 12.90 -14.08 44.77
C VAL A 26 12.59 -13.21 43.56
N ASP A 27 11.32 -13.13 43.14
CA ASP A 27 10.90 -12.30 42.01
C ASP A 27 11.12 -10.80 42.30
N GLU A 28 10.85 -10.34 43.53
CA GLU A 28 11.13 -8.96 43.96
C GLU A 28 12.62 -8.61 43.96
N GLU A 29 13.46 -9.49 44.51
CA GLU A 29 14.92 -9.27 44.53
C GLU A 29 15.53 -9.42 43.13
N TYR A 30 14.99 -10.31 42.28
CA TYR A 30 15.40 -10.42 40.88
C TYR A 30 15.06 -9.15 40.11
N ALA A 31 13.83 -8.64 40.23
CA ALA A 31 13.44 -7.38 39.60
C ALA A 31 14.30 -6.20 40.08
N ARG A 32 14.69 -6.17 41.37
CA ARG A 32 15.61 -5.16 41.89
C ARG A 32 17.01 -5.29 41.29
N LEU A 33 17.53 -6.52 41.15
CA LEU A 33 18.82 -6.78 40.52
C LEU A 33 18.82 -6.43 39.04
N GLU A 34 17.74 -6.74 38.33
CA GLU A 34 17.57 -6.39 36.91
C GLU A 34 17.58 -4.88 36.72
N GLN A 35 16.83 -4.13 37.53
CA GLN A 35 16.88 -2.67 37.53
C GLN A 35 18.27 -2.10 37.85
N LEU A 36 18.99 -2.71 38.81
CA LEU A 36 20.35 -2.30 39.14
C LEU A 36 21.30 -2.58 37.97
N LEU A 37 21.20 -3.76 37.34
CA LEU A 37 22.00 -4.12 36.17
C LEU A 37 21.74 -3.15 35.02
N GLU A 38 20.47 -2.86 34.71
CA GLU A 38 20.10 -1.87 33.70
C GLU A 38 20.75 -0.51 34.01
N SER A 39 20.65 -0.02 35.25
CA SER A 39 21.26 1.26 35.63
C SER A 39 22.79 1.27 35.50
N VAL A 40 23.47 0.19 35.92
CA VAL A 40 24.94 0.07 35.82
C VAL A 40 25.37 -0.06 34.37
N THR A 41 24.59 -0.76 33.53
CA THR A 41 24.89 -0.83 32.09
C THR A 41 24.72 0.52 31.42
N ALA A 42 23.68 1.27 31.76
CA ALA A 42 23.48 2.63 31.25
C ALA A 42 24.63 3.57 31.68
N ASP A 43 25.05 3.51 32.95
CA ASP A 43 26.17 4.29 33.47
C ASP A 43 27.50 3.89 32.80
N ARG A 44 27.73 2.59 32.60
CA ARG A 44 28.90 2.07 31.88
C ARG A 44 28.93 2.60 30.44
N ASP A 45 27.80 2.52 29.74
CA ASP A 45 27.72 2.91 28.34
C ASP A 45 27.88 4.43 28.19
N ALA A 46 27.33 5.23 29.12
CA ALA A 46 27.60 6.65 29.22
C ALA A 46 29.10 6.94 29.49
N ALA A 47 29.74 6.22 30.41
CA ALA A 47 31.16 6.36 30.68
C ALA A 47 32.02 6.02 29.45
N ILE A 48 31.68 4.96 28.71
CA ILE A 48 32.36 4.59 27.46
C ILE A 48 32.20 5.69 26.41
N ALA A 49 31.01 6.26 26.24
CA ALA A 49 30.79 7.38 25.33
C ALA A 49 31.69 8.58 25.69
N THR A 50 31.73 8.98 26.98
CA THR A 50 32.60 10.07 27.42
C THR A 50 34.09 9.78 27.22
N ALA A 51 34.51 8.52 27.41
CA ALA A 51 35.90 8.11 27.18
C ALA A 51 36.27 8.20 25.69
N ASN A 52 35.36 7.82 24.80
CA ASN A 52 35.55 7.94 23.36
C ASN A 52 35.64 9.42 22.92
N ASP A 53 34.79 10.29 23.45
CA ASP A 53 34.84 11.73 23.17
C ASP A 53 36.16 12.34 23.64
N LEU A 54 36.62 11.99 24.85
CA LEU A 54 37.90 12.44 25.39
C LEU A 54 39.08 11.92 24.55
N ALA A 55 39.02 10.66 24.08
CA ALA A 55 40.03 10.11 23.19
C ALA A 55 40.09 10.87 21.86
N ALA A 56 38.93 11.21 21.28
CA ALA A 56 38.85 12.03 20.07
C ALA A 56 39.47 13.43 20.29
N HIS A 57 39.13 14.09 21.40
CA HIS A 57 39.70 15.40 21.76
C HIS A 57 41.22 15.34 21.99
N LEU A 58 41.73 14.27 22.64
CA LEU A 58 43.17 14.08 22.83
C LEU A 58 43.90 13.88 21.51
N GLU A 59 43.33 13.10 20.59
CA GLU A 59 43.96 12.89 19.29
C GLU A 59 43.95 14.18 18.45
N GLN A 60 42.87 14.95 18.53
CA GLN A 60 42.84 16.29 17.94
C GLN A 60 43.94 17.19 18.52
N ALA A 61 44.06 17.30 19.85
CA ALA A 61 45.10 18.12 20.49
C ALA A 61 46.53 17.62 20.16
N ARG A 62 46.73 16.31 20.02
CA ARG A 62 48.00 15.72 19.58
C ARG A 62 48.32 16.08 18.14
N SER A 63 47.32 16.07 17.26
CA SER A 63 47.48 16.50 15.86
C SER A 63 47.87 17.99 15.79
N GLU A 64 47.20 18.85 16.55
CA GLU A 64 47.50 20.29 16.62
C GLU A 64 48.93 20.52 17.15
N LEU A 65 49.34 19.83 18.23
CA LEU A 65 50.71 19.92 18.73
C LEU A 65 51.75 19.41 17.73
N ALA A 66 51.44 18.36 16.97
CA ALA A 66 52.32 17.88 15.90
C ALA A 66 52.46 18.93 14.78
N GLU A 67 51.38 19.60 14.40
CA GLU A 67 51.38 20.71 13.44
C GLU A 67 52.23 21.88 13.94
N TYR A 68 52.01 22.33 15.19
CA TYR A 68 52.84 23.39 15.80
C TYR A 68 54.31 23.01 15.85
N ARG A 69 54.63 21.76 16.23
CA ARG A 69 56.01 21.27 16.23
C ARG A 69 56.60 21.25 14.82
N MET A 70 55.84 20.89 13.79
CA MET A 70 56.31 20.92 12.41
C MET A 70 56.58 22.34 11.92
N ILE A 71 55.74 23.32 12.28
CA ILE A 71 55.94 24.75 11.97
C ILE A 71 57.25 25.26 12.58
N HIS A 72 57.55 24.84 13.81
CA HIS A 72 58.71 25.34 14.55
C HIS A 72 59.97 24.47 14.43
N ALA A 73 59.87 23.21 13.96
CA ALA A 73 60.98 22.32 13.71
C ALA A 73 61.76 22.76 12.45
N GLY A 74 62.67 23.71 12.65
CA GLY A 74 63.51 24.28 11.58
C GLY A 74 63.57 25.80 11.56
N TYR A 75 62.99 26.49 12.56
CA TYR A 75 63.08 27.94 12.72
C TYR A 75 64.50 28.39 13.13
N SER A 76 65.47 28.19 12.24
CA SER A 76 66.66 29.04 12.16
C SER A 76 66.36 30.13 11.12
N LYS A 77 66.85 31.35 11.34
CA LYS A 77 66.54 32.53 10.50
C LYS A 77 66.76 32.31 8.99
N ASP A 78 67.60 31.34 8.63
CA ASP A 78 67.99 31.01 7.26
C ASP A 78 67.12 29.92 6.59
N ASN A 79 66.28 29.18 7.32
CA ASN A 79 65.48 28.05 6.80
C ASN A 79 63.94 28.24 6.86
N ALA A 80 63.47 29.42 7.27
CA ALA A 80 62.05 29.71 7.50
C ALA A 80 61.14 29.44 6.27
N VAL A 81 61.62 29.71 5.06
CA VAL A 81 60.88 29.47 3.81
C VAL A 81 60.63 27.96 3.58
N SER A 82 61.62 27.12 3.86
CA SER A 82 61.49 25.66 3.70
C SER A 82 60.50 25.04 4.69
N GLY A 83 60.42 25.57 5.91
CA GLY A 83 59.43 25.17 6.92
C GLY A 83 58.01 25.55 6.51
N CYS A 84 57.82 26.76 5.99
CA CYS A 84 56.53 27.23 5.47
C CYS A 84 56.03 26.36 4.30
N ILE A 85 56.89 26.01 3.35
CA ILE A 85 56.51 25.14 2.22
C ILE A 85 56.10 23.74 2.71
N ARG A 86 56.84 23.17 3.67
CA ARG A 86 56.52 21.85 4.24
C ARG A 86 55.18 21.87 4.99
N TYR A 87 54.90 22.96 5.71
CA TYR A 87 53.60 23.20 6.35
C TYR A 87 52.46 23.29 5.32
N LEU A 88 52.62 24.11 4.27
CA LEU A 88 51.60 24.24 3.23
C LEU A 88 51.34 22.91 2.52
N MET A 89 52.36 22.10 2.25
CA MET A 89 52.15 20.75 1.67
C MET A 89 51.40 19.83 2.62
N HIS A 90 51.72 19.84 3.92
CA HIS A 90 51.02 19.00 4.89
C HIS A 90 49.56 19.45 5.05
N LEU A 91 49.32 20.75 5.17
CA LEU A 91 47.98 21.33 5.25
C LEU A 91 47.17 21.02 3.99
N ALA A 92 47.77 21.14 2.80
CA ALA A 92 47.12 20.77 1.55
C ALA A 92 46.76 19.28 1.49
N LYS A 93 47.65 18.39 1.98
CA LYS A 93 47.37 16.95 2.07
C LYS A 93 46.21 16.67 3.01
N ARG A 94 46.23 17.25 4.21
CA ARG A 94 45.13 17.12 5.19
C ARG A 94 43.82 17.63 4.62
N LYS A 95 43.84 18.79 3.95
CA LYS A 95 42.64 19.34 3.30
C LYS A 95 42.13 18.48 2.15
N ALA A 96 43.02 17.86 1.37
CA ALA A 96 42.62 16.90 0.35
C ALA A 96 41.95 15.67 0.97
N GLU A 97 42.51 15.13 2.06
CA GLU A 97 41.93 14.00 2.80
C GLU A 97 40.56 14.37 3.41
N ASP A 98 40.41 15.56 4.00
CA ASP A 98 39.13 16.08 4.51
C ASP A 98 38.08 16.13 3.38
N ILE A 99 38.44 16.67 2.21
CA ILE A 99 37.55 16.78 1.04
C ILE A 99 37.17 15.40 0.50
N GLU A 100 38.13 14.47 0.43
CA GLU A 100 37.84 13.10 -0.01
C GLU A 100 36.90 12.38 0.97
N ALA A 101 37.12 12.52 2.28
CA ALA A 101 36.27 11.93 3.30
C ALA A 101 34.85 12.49 3.23
N GLU A 102 34.71 13.81 3.08
CA GLU A 102 33.40 14.45 2.93
C GLU A 102 32.71 14.03 1.63
N ALA A 103 33.45 13.92 0.52
CA ALA A 103 32.90 13.45 -0.75
C ALA A 103 32.43 11.99 -0.66
N ARG A 104 33.17 11.11 0.04
CA ARG A 104 32.77 9.72 0.29
C ARG A 104 31.52 9.64 1.15
N ALA A 105 31.46 10.38 2.26
CA ALA A 105 30.29 10.42 3.13
C ALA A 105 29.03 10.88 2.37
N ARG A 106 29.14 11.94 1.55
CA ARG A 106 28.02 12.39 0.71
C ARG A 106 27.61 11.36 -0.34
N ALA A 107 28.57 10.61 -0.90
CA ALA A 107 28.27 9.54 -1.86
C ALA A 107 27.53 8.39 -1.19
N GLU A 108 27.97 7.96 0.00
CA GLU A 108 27.31 6.92 0.81
C GLU A 108 25.90 7.33 1.23
N GLU A 109 25.71 8.58 1.66
CA GLU A 109 24.37 9.12 1.94
C GLU A 109 23.48 9.12 0.69
N ALA A 110 24.03 9.48 -0.47
CA ALA A 110 23.29 9.49 -1.72
C ALA A 110 22.88 8.08 -2.15
N THR A 111 23.76 7.08 -2.00
CA THR A 111 23.44 5.68 -2.28
C THR A 111 22.40 5.14 -1.30
N SER A 112 22.55 5.40 0.00
CA SER A 112 21.57 4.98 1.02
C SER A 112 20.19 5.58 0.74
N ARG A 113 20.11 6.88 0.40
CA ARG A 113 18.84 7.53 0.05
C ARG A 113 18.23 6.95 -1.24
N ALA A 114 19.07 6.60 -2.22
CA ALA A 114 18.61 5.99 -3.46
C ALA A 114 18.05 4.58 -3.19
N GLU A 115 18.74 3.76 -2.41
CA GLU A 115 18.30 2.43 -2.00
C GLU A 115 16.97 2.49 -1.24
N GLU A 116 16.86 3.37 -0.24
CA GLU A 116 15.60 3.59 0.47
C GLU A 116 14.46 4.02 -0.47
N ALA A 117 14.75 4.90 -1.44
CA ALA A 117 13.75 5.34 -2.41
C ALA A 117 13.30 4.19 -3.32
N THR A 118 14.22 3.30 -3.74
CA THR A 118 13.88 2.11 -4.52
C THR A 118 13.00 1.15 -3.73
N VAL A 119 13.32 0.87 -2.48
CA VAL A 119 12.52 0.00 -1.62
C VAL A 119 11.11 0.58 -1.44
N ARG A 120 10.98 1.88 -1.15
CA ARG A 120 9.67 2.54 -1.03
C ARG A 120 8.85 2.47 -2.32
N ALA A 121 9.51 2.61 -3.48
CA ALA A 121 8.85 2.52 -4.79
C ALA A 121 8.35 1.09 -5.07
N GLU A 122 9.16 0.08 -4.77
CA GLU A 122 8.77 -1.33 -4.90
C GLU A 122 7.60 -1.69 -3.99
N GLU A 123 7.64 -1.25 -2.73
CA GLU A 123 6.52 -1.45 -1.80
C GLU A 123 5.24 -0.74 -2.29
N ALA A 124 5.36 0.48 -2.83
CA ALA A 124 4.22 1.20 -3.39
C ALA A 124 3.64 0.47 -4.61
N ALA A 125 4.49 -0.02 -5.51
CA ALA A 125 4.07 -0.81 -6.66
C ALA A 125 3.39 -2.13 -6.23
N ALA A 126 3.94 -2.82 -5.23
CA ALA A 126 3.35 -4.03 -4.69
C ALA A 126 1.97 -3.78 -4.05
N ARG A 127 1.80 -2.65 -3.33
CA ARG A 127 0.48 -2.25 -2.79
C ARG A 127 -0.50 -1.95 -3.92
N GLN A 128 -0.08 -1.25 -4.96
CA GLN A 128 -0.93 -0.94 -6.11
C GLN A 128 -1.35 -2.22 -6.86
N ALA A 129 -0.43 -3.16 -7.08
CA ALA A 129 -0.74 -4.44 -7.71
C ALA A 129 -1.82 -5.21 -6.92
N ARG A 130 -1.68 -5.28 -5.58
CA ARG A 130 -2.71 -5.92 -4.73
C ARG A 130 -4.07 -5.25 -4.84
N LEU A 131 -4.12 -3.92 -4.83
CA LEU A 131 -5.37 -3.18 -4.99
C LEU A 131 -6.02 -3.41 -6.36
N LEU A 132 -5.22 -3.51 -7.42
CA LEU A 132 -5.72 -3.85 -8.76
C LEU A 132 -6.27 -5.27 -8.80
N ASP A 133 -5.56 -6.25 -8.25
CA ASP A 133 -6.03 -7.64 -8.17
C ASP A 133 -7.35 -7.75 -7.38
N GLU A 134 -7.46 -7.03 -6.26
CA GLU A 134 -8.69 -6.97 -5.45
C GLU A 134 -9.85 -6.34 -6.24
N ALA A 135 -9.60 -5.24 -6.94
CA ALA A 135 -10.61 -4.57 -7.76
C ALA A 135 -11.05 -5.44 -8.96
N GLU A 136 -10.11 -6.14 -9.61
CA GLU A 136 -10.41 -7.09 -10.68
C GLU A 136 -11.26 -8.26 -10.17
N GLN A 137 -10.93 -8.82 -9.00
CA GLN A 137 -11.76 -9.87 -8.40
C GLN A 137 -13.16 -9.38 -8.05
N GLU A 138 -13.29 -8.17 -7.49
CA GLU A 138 -14.60 -7.61 -7.14
C GLU A 138 -15.45 -7.33 -8.40
N THR A 139 -14.85 -6.77 -9.44
CA THR A 139 -15.55 -6.53 -10.71
C THR A 139 -16.00 -7.84 -11.36
N GLN A 140 -15.15 -8.87 -11.37
CA GLN A 140 -15.53 -10.21 -11.86
C GLN A 140 -16.69 -10.81 -11.06
N ARG A 141 -16.66 -10.69 -9.73
CA ARG A 141 -17.77 -11.15 -8.86
C ARG A 141 -19.07 -10.43 -9.20
N ARG A 142 -19.04 -9.10 -9.30
CA ARG A 142 -20.22 -8.29 -9.66
C ARG A 142 -20.75 -8.63 -11.05
N LEU A 143 -19.88 -8.84 -12.03
CA LEU A 143 -20.27 -9.27 -13.38
C LEU A 143 -20.91 -10.67 -13.37
N ALA A 144 -20.36 -11.61 -12.61
CA ALA A 144 -20.92 -12.95 -12.46
C ALA A 144 -22.29 -12.93 -11.77
N GLU A 145 -22.49 -12.07 -10.76
CA GLU A 145 -23.79 -11.86 -10.12
C GLU A 145 -24.80 -11.20 -11.07
N ALA A 146 -24.40 -10.15 -11.78
CA ALA A 146 -25.25 -9.49 -12.76
C ALA A 146 -25.67 -10.44 -13.89
N SER A 147 -24.74 -11.27 -14.38
CA SER A 147 -25.00 -12.27 -15.41
C SER A 147 -25.99 -13.33 -14.94
N ARG A 148 -25.85 -13.81 -13.69
CA ARG A 148 -26.81 -14.76 -13.08
C ARG A 148 -28.20 -14.16 -12.99
N ARG A 149 -28.34 -12.95 -12.45
CA ARG A 149 -29.63 -12.25 -12.36
C ARG A 149 -30.26 -12.03 -13.74
N ALA A 150 -29.45 -11.67 -14.74
CA ALA A 150 -29.95 -11.51 -16.10
C ALA A 150 -30.49 -12.82 -16.67
N GLN A 151 -29.79 -13.94 -16.45
CA GLN A 151 -30.25 -15.27 -16.85
C GLN A 151 -31.55 -15.68 -16.14
N GLU A 152 -31.67 -15.40 -14.85
CA GLU A 152 -32.89 -15.65 -14.07
C GLU A 152 -34.08 -14.87 -14.65
N ILE A 153 -33.93 -13.56 -14.87
CA ILE A 153 -34.99 -12.71 -15.43
C ILE A 153 -35.41 -13.19 -16.83
N VAL A 154 -34.44 -13.52 -17.69
CA VAL A 154 -34.74 -14.04 -19.04
C VAL A 154 -35.43 -15.41 -18.96
N GLY A 155 -34.99 -16.28 -18.05
CA GLY A 155 -35.63 -17.57 -17.79
C GLY A 155 -37.09 -17.41 -17.38
N GLU A 156 -37.37 -16.56 -16.38
CA GLU A 156 -38.73 -16.25 -15.94
C GLU A 156 -39.59 -15.66 -17.06
N ALA A 157 -39.04 -14.75 -17.87
CA ALA A 157 -39.75 -14.15 -18.99
C ALA A 157 -40.12 -15.18 -20.07
N LEU A 158 -39.20 -16.12 -20.38
CA LEU A 158 -39.46 -17.20 -21.31
C LEU A 158 -40.52 -18.17 -20.79
N GLU A 159 -40.49 -18.50 -19.49
CA GLU A 159 -41.52 -19.34 -18.87
C GLU A 159 -42.89 -18.67 -18.92
N ARG A 160 -43.00 -17.39 -18.54
CA ARG A 160 -44.24 -16.62 -18.65
C ARG A 160 -44.75 -16.57 -20.09
N SER A 161 -43.85 -16.36 -21.06
CA SER A 161 -44.20 -16.38 -22.48
C SER A 161 -44.75 -17.74 -22.93
N ARG A 162 -44.15 -18.85 -22.50
CA ARG A 162 -44.66 -20.21 -22.80
C ARG A 162 -46.05 -20.43 -22.23
N VAL A 163 -46.30 -20.01 -20.99
CA VAL A 163 -47.62 -20.11 -20.36
C VAL A 163 -48.65 -19.31 -21.16
N LEU A 164 -48.36 -18.05 -21.49
CA LEU A 164 -49.25 -17.21 -22.29
C LEU A 164 -49.53 -17.82 -23.68
N LEU A 165 -48.53 -18.38 -24.35
CA LEU A 165 -48.73 -19.05 -25.64
C LEU A 165 -49.59 -20.30 -25.53
N ALA A 166 -49.44 -21.09 -24.44
CA ALA A 166 -50.29 -22.24 -24.18
C ALA A 166 -51.75 -21.82 -23.93
N GLU A 167 -51.97 -20.78 -23.10
CA GLU A 167 -53.32 -20.23 -22.86
C GLU A 167 -53.98 -19.71 -24.13
N LEU A 168 -53.21 -19.03 -25.01
CA LEU A 168 -53.72 -18.58 -26.31
C LEU A 168 -54.08 -19.75 -27.23
N ALA A 169 -53.28 -20.81 -27.26
CA ALA A 169 -53.55 -22.00 -28.04
C ALA A 169 -54.81 -22.74 -27.54
N GLU A 170 -54.98 -22.86 -26.23
CA GLU A 170 -56.20 -23.43 -25.63
C GLU A 170 -57.44 -22.61 -25.99
N ARG A 171 -57.37 -21.27 -25.89
CA ARG A 171 -58.47 -20.39 -26.30
C ARG A 171 -58.79 -20.51 -27.80
N GLN A 172 -57.79 -20.62 -28.65
CA GLN A 172 -57.99 -20.85 -30.08
C GLN A 172 -58.69 -22.18 -30.34
N GLN A 173 -58.27 -23.27 -29.69
CA GLN A 173 -58.93 -24.56 -29.81
C GLN A 173 -60.40 -24.52 -29.36
N LEU A 174 -60.69 -23.83 -28.25
CA LEU A 174 -62.07 -23.65 -27.78
C LEU A 174 -62.91 -22.83 -28.76
N LEU A 175 -62.35 -21.77 -29.35
CA LEU A 175 -63.03 -20.99 -30.38
C LEU A 175 -63.31 -21.83 -31.62
N ASP A 176 -62.32 -22.58 -32.11
CA ASP A 176 -62.46 -23.46 -33.27
C ASP A 176 -63.53 -24.54 -33.02
N GLN A 177 -63.55 -25.13 -31.81
CA GLN A 177 -64.60 -26.06 -31.39
C GLN A 177 -65.97 -25.38 -31.40
N TRP A 178 -66.11 -24.19 -30.80
CA TRP A 178 -67.37 -23.46 -30.78
C TRP A 178 -67.85 -23.09 -32.19
N TYR A 179 -66.96 -22.62 -33.07
CA TYR A 179 -67.29 -22.36 -34.48
C TYR A 179 -67.72 -23.63 -35.21
N SER A 180 -67.10 -24.77 -34.95
CA SER A 180 -67.49 -26.05 -35.54
C SER A 180 -68.88 -26.50 -35.06
N GLU A 181 -69.18 -26.36 -33.76
CA GLU A 181 -70.49 -26.67 -33.19
C GLU A 181 -71.58 -25.75 -33.77
N VAL A 182 -71.34 -24.44 -33.81
CA VAL A 182 -72.28 -23.47 -34.39
C VAL A 182 -72.50 -23.72 -35.88
N ALA A 183 -71.46 -24.06 -36.64
CA ALA A 183 -71.57 -24.43 -38.05
C ALA A 183 -72.39 -25.71 -38.27
N THR A 184 -72.34 -26.66 -37.33
CA THR A 184 -73.18 -27.87 -37.39
C THR A 184 -74.65 -27.63 -37.00
N THR A 185 -74.96 -26.58 -36.23
CA THR A 185 -76.34 -26.23 -35.83
C THR A 185 -77.19 -25.47 -36.86
N ARG A 186 -76.63 -25.11 -38.04
CA ARG A 186 -77.32 -24.55 -39.22
C ARG A 186 -78.30 -23.39 -38.96
N ASP A 187 -77.76 -22.17 -39.01
CA ASP A 187 -78.11 -21.10 -39.98
C ASP A 187 -77.38 -19.83 -39.52
N LEU A 188 -76.30 -19.46 -40.21
CA LEU A 188 -75.58 -18.21 -39.98
C LEU A 188 -75.85 -17.26 -41.17
N PRO A 189 -76.32 -16.02 -40.92
CA PRO A 189 -76.50 -15.02 -41.96
C PRO A 189 -75.14 -14.56 -42.49
N ALA A 190 -75.10 -14.27 -43.80
CA ALA A 190 -73.89 -13.92 -44.54
C ALA A 190 -73.06 -12.79 -43.89
N GLN A 191 -71.74 -12.94 -43.94
CA GLN A 191 -70.76 -11.95 -43.49
C GLN A 191 -71.05 -10.58 -44.11
N ARG A 192 -71.23 -9.56 -43.25
CA ARG A 192 -71.31 -8.16 -43.67
C ARG A 192 -69.91 -7.76 -44.16
N ARG A 193 -69.72 -7.71 -45.49
CA ARG A 193 -68.54 -7.09 -46.11
C ARG A 193 -68.41 -5.68 -45.55
N ALA A 194 -67.32 -5.40 -44.84
CA ALA A 194 -66.93 -4.03 -44.56
C ALA A 194 -66.53 -3.40 -45.89
N GLU A 195 -67.34 -2.44 -46.37
CA GLU A 195 -66.90 -1.47 -47.35
C GLU A 195 -65.65 -0.78 -46.79
N ILE A 196 -64.54 -0.91 -47.51
CA ILE A 196 -63.43 0.02 -47.39
C ILE A 196 -63.92 1.31 -48.04
N ALA A 197 -64.41 2.25 -47.22
CA ALA A 197 -64.64 3.63 -47.63
C ALA A 197 -63.29 4.38 -47.60
N PRO A 198 -63.07 5.32 -48.55
CA PRO A 198 -61.75 5.87 -48.83
C PRO A 198 -61.29 6.88 -47.77
N ALA A 199 -59.97 7.00 -47.67
CA ALA A 199 -59.24 8.00 -46.90
C ALA A 199 -59.75 9.42 -47.17
N ALA A 200 -59.98 10.16 -46.08
CA ALA A 200 -60.08 11.61 -46.08
C ALA A 200 -59.43 12.14 -44.79
N ASP A 201 -58.23 12.69 -44.98
CA ASP A 201 -57.68 13.91 -44.40
C ASP A 201 -58.12 14.33 -42.99
N GLU A 202 -57.19 14.27 -42.03
CA GLU A 202 -56.94 15.41 -41.14
C GLU A 202 -55.44 15.67 -41.01
N GLU A 203 -55.12 16.96 -41.13
CA GLU A 203 -53.82 17.61 -41.28
C GLU A 203 -53.07 17.81 -39.93
N PRO A 204 -51.83 18.34 -39.96
CA PRO A 204 -50.84 18.19 -38.89
C PRO A 204 -50.94 19.27 -37.80
N VAL A 205 -50.80 18.88 -36.54
CA VAL A 205 -50.51 19.81 -35.44
C VAL A 205 -49.02 19.78 -35.13
N SER A 206 -48.36 20.79 -35.69
CA SER A 206 -47.18 21.48 -35.19
C SER A 206 -47.39 21.90 -33.72
N ASP A 207 -46.44 21.58 -32.84
CA ASP A 207 -45.75 22.55 -31.96
C ASP A 207 -44.99 21.82 -30.83
N GLY A 208 -43.68 22.04 -30.76
CA GLY A 208 -42.86 21.63 -29.62
C GLY A 208 -41.37 21.40 -29.90
N GLU A 209 -40.69 22.37 -30.52
CA GLU A 209 -39.22 22.42 -30.60
C GLU A 209 -38.56 22.73 -29.22
N PRO A 210 -37.22 22.60 -29.11
CA PRO A 210 -36.52 22.11 -27.92
C PRO A 210 -36.02 23.21 -26.97
N VAL A 211 -35.97 22.91 -25.67
CA VAL A 211 -35.20 23.73 -24.72
C VAL A 211 -33.81 23.13 -24.54
N SER A 212 -32.88 23.77 -25.24
CA SER A 212 -31.45 23.84 -24.97
C SER A 212 -31.16 24.55 -23.64
N GLY A 213 -30.15 24.09 -22.92
CA GLY A 213 -29.42 24.82 -21.89
C GLY A 213 -29.36 24.09 -20.54
N ALA A 214 -28.23 23.98 -19.84
CA ALA A 214 -26.89 24.51 -20.05
C ALA A 214 -25.94 23.91 -18.98
N LYS A 215 -24.64 23.85 -19.32
CA LYS A 215 -23.45 24.07 -18.47
C LYS A 215 -23.25 23.14 -17.24
N SER A 216 -22.20 22.32 -17.21
CA SER A 216 -20.81 22.72 -16.89
C SER A 216 -20.69 23.50 -15.58
N VAL A 217 -20.45 22.82 -14.45
CA VAL A 217 -19.69 23.36 -13.30
C VAL A 217 -19.01 22.20 -12.55
N ALA A 218 -17.70 22.38 -12.33
CA ALA A 218 -16.76 21.74 -11.38
C ALA A 218 -16.37 20.27 -11.62
#